data_AF-A0A1V9ZNS8-F1
#
_entry.id   AF-A0A1V9ZNS8-F1
#
_cell.length_a   1.000
_cell.length_b   1.000
_cell.length_c   1.000
_cell.angle_alpha   90.00
_cell.angle_beta   90.00
_cell.angle_gamma   90.00
#
_symmetry.space_group_name_H-M   'P 1'
#
loop_
_entity.id
_entity.type
_entity.pdbx_description
1 polymer ?
#
loop_
_entity_poly.entity_id
_entity_poly.type
_entity_poly.pdbx_seq_one_letter_code
_entity_poly.pdbx_strand_id
1 'polypeptide(L)'
;MDNAIWRAVLVSQCHVKPEKLKPKTKVRLMLATLLAKNRCNHCGDVPTEGCTTIRVHTENYGQKLCKTCFRLPLYQEISHGWAVREFGIEGWHLARLHCRVVANGFDRMKMYNRQAVIDLVQLLQSSPQEPEHQEIAHAAAVEKFKLKPALLTSLPHRLVAAGNGHNRKLYNLRAVMDLAAASGCVPVVLSPK
;
A
#
# COMPACT_ATOMS: atom_id res chain seq x y z
N MET A 1 -42.93 17.79 5.64
CA MET A 1 -44.26 17.21 5.37
C MET A 1 -45.10 17.34 6.62
N ASP A 2 -46.31 17.88 6.50
CA ASP A 2 -47.12 18.28 7.65
C ASP A 2 -47.88 17.08 8.25
N ASN A 3 -47.52 16.71 9.48
CA ASN A 3 -47.99 15.49 10.14
C ASN A 3 -49.50 15.53 10.45
N ALA A 4 -50.08 16.72 10.55
CA ALA A 4 -51.50 16.91 10.86
C ALA A 4 -52.42 16.50 9.70
N ILE A 5 -52.03 16.86 8.46
CA ILE A 5 -52.82 16.60 7.25
C ILE A 5 -52.89 15.09 6.99
N TRP A 6 -51.76 14.39 7.05
CA TRP A 6 -51.70 12.94 6.84
C TRP A 6 -52.46 12.16 7.91
N ARG A 7 -52.47 12.65 9.15
CA ARG A 7 -53.20 12.00 10.24
C ARG A 7 -54.72 12.06 10.02
N ALA A 8 -55.24 13.18 9.53
CA ALA A 8 -56.66 13.31 9.21
C ALA A 8 -57.07 12.34 8.11
N VAL A 9 -56.33 12.31 7.00
CA VAL A 9 -56.59 11.42 5.86
C VAL A 9 -56.58 9.94 6.27
N LEU A 10 -55.59 9.51 7.05
CA LEU A 10 -55.45 8.11 7.49
C LEU A 10 -56.60 7.66 8.41
N VAL A 11 -57.10 8.56 9.27
CA VAL A 11 -58.18 8.24 10.20
C VAL A 11 -59.55 8.30 9.50
N SER A 12 -59.78 9.32 8.67
CA SER A 12 -61.10 9.58 8.09
C SER A 12 -61.37 8.80 6.81
N GLN A 13 -60.38 8.65 5.93
CA GLN A 13 -60.56 8.02 4.61
C GLN A 13 -60.09 6.57 4.60
N CYS A 14 -59.04 6.24 5.35
CA CYS A 14 -58.48 4.90 5.39
C CYS A 14 -58.96 4.07 6.60
N HIS A 15 -59.82 4.64 7.46
CA HIS A 15 -60.34 4.02 8.69
C HIS A 15 -59.26 3.39 9.59
N VAL A 16 -58.04 3.92 9.55
CA VAL A 16 -56.93 3.43 10.38
C VAL A 16 -57.15 3.94 11.80
N LYS A 17 -57.42 3.03 12.74
CA LYS A 17 -57.44 3.38 14.17
C LYS A 17 -56.02 3.66 14.66
N PRO A 18 -55.68 4.89 15.10
CA PRO A 18 -54.33 5.28 15.48
C PRO A 18 -53.84 4.64 16.80
N GLU A 19 -54.63 3.73 17.39
CA GLU A 19 -54.33 3.05 18.65
C GLU A 19 -53.24 1.98 18.52
N LYS A 20 -52.94 1.48 17.31
CA LYS A 20 -52.06 0.32 17.11
C LYS A 20 -50.97 0.48 16.05
N LEU A 21 -50.20 1.58 16.10
CA LEU A 21 -48.89 1.61 15.44
C LEU A 21 -47.84 2.36 16.27
N LYS A 22 -47.76 2.05 17.57
CA LYS A 22 -46.48 2.17 18.28
C LYS A 22 -45.88 0.77 18.35
N PRO A 23 -44.87 0.42 17.54
CA PRO A 23 -43.91 -0.58 18.00
C PRO A 23 -43.50 -0.10 19.39
N LYS A 24 -43.79 -0.88 20.44
CA LYS A 24 -43.51 -0.54 21.84
C LYS A 24 -42.13 0.12 21.87
N THR A 25 -41.97 1.31 22.44
CA THR A 25 -40.73 2.10 22.42
C THR A 25 -39.46 1.28 22.67
N LYS A 26 -39.57 0.21 23.47
CA LYS A 26 -38.55 -0.84 23.67
C LYS A 26 -38.07 -1.53 22.39
N VAL A 27 -38.94 -1.86 21.45
CA VAL A 27 -38.59 -2.50 20.16
C VAL A 27 -37.82 -1.54 19.26
N ARG A 28 -38.23 -0.26 19.19
CA ARG A 28 -37.48 0.77 18.45
C ARG A 28 -36.09 1.00 19.05
N LEU A 29 -36.02 1.10 20.38
CA LEU A 29 -34.75 1.24 21.09
C LEU A 29 -33.86 0.01 20.91
N MET A 30 -34.45 -1.19 20.96
CA MET A 30 -33.75 -2.45 20.71
C MET A 30 -33.19 -2.50 19.29
N LEU A 31 -34.00 -2.18 18.28
CA LEU A 31 -33.56 -2.15 16.88
C LEU A 31 -32.45 -1.12 16.68
N ALA A 32 -32.60 0.11 17.19
CA ALA A 32 -31.55 1.12 17.13
C ALA A 32 -30.25 0.64 17.80
N THR A 33 -30.35 -0.04 18.95
CA THR A 33 -29.21 -0.62 19.66
C THR A 33 -28.55 -1.74 18.84
N LEU A 34 -29.35 -2.60 18.19
CA LEU A 34 -28.84 -3.68 17.34
C LEU A 34 -28.14 -3.12 16.10
N LEU A 35 -28.75 -2.13 15.44
CA LEU A 35 -28.15 -1.44 14.30
C LEU A 35 -26.83 -0.78 14.72
N ALA A 36 -26.80 -0.03 15.82
CA ALA A 36 -25.57 0.58 16.33
C ALA A 36 -24.50 -0.46 16.72
N LYS A 37 -24.89 -1.60 17.28
CA LYS A 37 -23.95 -2.68 17.64
C LYS A 37 -23.35 -3.39 16.43
N ASN A 38 -24.11 -3.50 15.34
CA ASN A 38 -23.76 -4.25 14.13
C ASN A 38 -23.29 -3.37 12.98
N ARG A 39 -23.24 -2.05 13.18
CA ARG A 39 -22.75 -1.08 12.19
C ARG A 39 -21.24 -1.21 12.02
N CYS A 40 -20.79 -1.19 10.76
CA CYS A 40 -19.39 -1.07 10.41
C CYS A 40 -18.90 0.35 10.77
N ASN A 41 -17.79 0.46 11.48
CA ASN A 41 -17.21 1.74 11.88
C ASN A 41 -16.63 2.51 10.69
N HIS A 42 -16.21 1.81 9.62
CA HIS A 42 -15.60 2.43 8.44
C HIS A 42 -16.64 2.93 7.43
N CYS A 43 -17.51 2.05 6.92
CA CYS A 43 -18.50 2.43 5.90
C CYS A 43 -19.87 2.82 6.48
N GLY A 44 -20.15 2.52 7.74
CA GLY A 44 -21.44 2.81 8.34
C GLY A 44 -22.56 1.84 7.96
N ASP A 45 -22.29 0.80 7.16
CA ASP A 45 -23.30 -0.18 6.77
C ASP A 45 -23.60 -1.18 7.90
N VAL A 46 -24.77 -1.80 7.85
CA VAL A 46 -25.17 -2.88 8.77
C VAL A 46 -25.27 -4.18 7.96
N PRO A 47 -24.17 -4.93 7.78
CA PRO A 47 -24.18 -6.17 7.02
C PRO A 47 -25.02 -7.24 7.72
N THR A 48 -25.76 -8.04 6.94
CA THR A 48 -26.56 -9.16 7.44
C THR A 48 -25.70 -10.23 8.12
N GLU A 49 -24.49 -10.45 7.62
CA GLU A 49 -23.53 -11.41 8.19
C GLU A 49 -22.83 -10.89 9.45
N GLY A 50 -23.08 -9.64 9.85
CA GLY A 50 -22.47 -8.98 11.00
C GLY A 50 -21.08 -8.38 10.71
N CYS A 51 -20.53 -7.72 11.73
CA CYS A 51 -19.21 -7.10 11.70
C CYS A 51 -18.20 -7.88 12.53
N THR A 52 -16.96 -7.93 12.07
CA THR A 52 -15.82 -8.49 12.81
C THR A 52 -15.12 -7.39 13.58
N THR A 53 -14.79 -7.65 14.85
CA THR A 53 -14.00 -6.71 15.66
C THR A 53 -12.52 -7.01 15.50
N ILE A 54 -11.71 -5.99 15.23
CA ILE A 54 -10.26 -6.11 15.24
C ILE A 54 -9.81 -6.37 16.68
N ARG A 55 -9.31 -7.58 16.95
CA ARG A 55 -8.77 -7.98 18.25
C ARG A 55 -7.25 -7.83 18.34
N VAL A 56 -6.62 -7.48 17.23
CA VAL A 56 -5.17 -7.25 17.19
C VAL A 56 -4.88 -5.92 17.87
N HIS A 57 -3.95 -5.91 18.82
CA HIS A 57 -3.51 -4.70 19.53
C HIS A 57 -2.70 -3.77 18.60
N THR A 58 -3.42 -3.14 17.68
CA THR A 58 -2.94 -2.06 16.80
C THR A 58 -3.74 -0.79 17.09
N GLU A 59 -3.44 0.29 16.36
CA GLU A 59 -4.21 1.54 16.40
C GLU A 59 -5.71 1.33 16.09
N ASN A 60 -6.03 0.28 15.34
CA ASN A 60 -7.39 -0.08 14.95
C ASN A 60 -8.07 -1.08 15.92
N TYR A 61 -7.46 -1.36 17.09
CA TYR A 61 -8.02 -2.27 18.08
C TYR A 61 -9.45 -1.86 18.49
N GLY A 62 -10.35 -2.83 18.56
CA GLY A 62 -11.75 -2.63 18.94
C GLY A 62 -12.63 -2.07 17.82
N GLN A 63 -12.09 -1.71 16.66
CA GLN A 63 -12.93 -1.30 15.53
C GLN A 63 -13.73 -2.48 14.99
N LYS A 64 -15.01 -2.23 14.70
CA LYS A 64 -15.93 -3.20 14.08
C LYS A 64 -16.03 -2.93 12.60
N LEU A 65 -15.74 -3.91 11.77
CA LEU A 65 -15.73 -3.76 10.33
C LEU A 65 -16.58 -4.83 9.66
N CYS A 66 -17.28 -4.47 8.59
CA CYS A 66 -17.87 -5.46 7.69
C CYS A 66 -16.74 -6.25 7.00
N LYS A 67 -17.07 -7.43 6.45
CA LYS A 67 -16.08 -8.29 5.78
C LYS A 67 -15.34 -7.58 4.64
N THR A 68 -16.02 -6.68 3.92
CA THR A 68 -15.41 -5.90 2.84
C THR A 68 -14.39 -4.91 3.38
N CYS A 69 -14.76 -4.11 4.39
CA CYS A 69 -13.84 -3.14 4.99
C CYS A 69 -12.66 -3.81 5.70
N PHE A 70 -12.88 -4.97 6.32
CA PHE A 70 -11.80 -5.72 6.98
C PHE A 70 -10.70 -6.17 5.99
N ARG A 71 -11.02 -6.27 4.69
CA ARG A 71 -10.03 -6.61 3.64
C ARG A 71 -9.22 -5.42 3.14
N LEU A 72 -9.56 -4.19 3.56
CA LEU A 72 -8.82 -3.01 3.14
C LEU A 72 -7.40 -3.04 3.72
N PRO A 73 -6.38 -2.57 2.97
CA PRO A 73 -4.99 -2.60 3.42
C PRO A 73 -4.76 -1.87 4.75
N LEU A 74 -5.53 -0.82 5.04
CA LEU A 74 -5.48 -0.06 6.30
C LEU A 74 -5.70 -0.94 7.54
N TYR A 75 -6.47 -2.01 7.42
CA TYR A 75 -6.84 -2.90 8.53
C TYR A 75 -6.12 -4.24 8.49
N GLN A 76 -5.26 -4.45 7.50
CA GLN A 76 -4.51 -5.70 7.34
C GLN A 76 -3.08 -5.53 7.82
N GLU A 77 -2.56 -6.60 8.41
CA GLU A 77 -1.15 -6.74 8.70
C GLU A 77 -0.48 -7.68 7.69
N ILE A 78 0.78 -7.42 7.41
CA ILE A 78 1.62 -8.19 6.51
C ILE A 78 2.93 -8.56 7.23
N SER A 79 3.41 -9.79 7.05
CA SER A 79 4.69 -10.19 7.64
C SER A 79 5.87 -9.58 6.91
N HIS A 80 7.01 -9.44 7.59
CA HIS A 80 8.24 -8.91 7.00
C HIS A 80 8.62 -9.62 5.69
N GLY A 81 8.66 -10.95 5.69
CA GLY A 81 9.04 -11.73 4.52
C GLY A 81 8.03 -11.62 3.38
N TRP A 82 6.74 -11.50 3.69
CA TRP A 82 5.72 -11.30 2.66
C TRP A 82 5.80 -9.90 2.06
N ALA A 83 6.06 -8.86 2.86
CA ALA A 83 6.25 -7.49 2.37
C ALA A 83 7.45 -7.37 1.41
N VAL A 84 8.60 -7.96 1.77
CA VAL A 84 9.79 -7.98 0.91
C VAL A 84 9.51 -8.70 -0.41
N ARG A 85 8.84 -9.87 -0.35
CA ARG A 85 8.56 -10.67 -1.54
C ARG A 85 7.52 -10.03 -2.46
N GLU A 86 6.43 -9.53 -1.90
CA GLU A 86 5.29 -8.99 -2.64
C GLU A 86 5.62 -7.64 -3.29
N PHE A 87 6.32 -6.76 -2.56
CA PHE A 87 6.60 -5.40 -3.02
C PHE A 87 8.03 -5.20 -3.55
N GLY A 88 8.89 -6.21 -3.50
CA GLY A 88 10.26 -6.13 -4.01
C GLY A 88 11.16 -5.11 -3.29
N ILE A 89 10.81 -4.72 -2.06
CA ILE A 89 11.57 -3.76 -1.27
C ILE A 89 12.59 -4.44 -0.37
N GLU A 90 13.74 -3.80 -0.17
CA GLU A 90 14.76 -4.33 0.74
C GLU A 90 14.30 -4.25 2.21
N GLY A 91 14.63 -5.26 3.00
CA GLY A 91 14.13 -5.40 4.37
C GLY A 91 14.49 -4.23 5.31
N TRP A 92 15.57 -3.50 5.05
CA TRP A 92 15.96 -2.34 5.85
C TRP A 92 15.02 -1.13 5.65
N HIS A 93 14.35 -1.01 4.49
CA HIS A 93 13.36 0.05 4.29
C HIS A 93 12.20 -0.09 5.29
N LEU A 94 11.81 -1.33 5.61
CA LEU A 94 10.75 -1.64 6.56
C LEU A 94 11.10 -1.29 8.01
N ALA A 95 12.38 -1.11 8.34
CA ALA A 95 12.80 -0.75 9.70
C ALA A 95 12.29 0.63 10.14
N ARG A 96 11.90 1.49 9.18
CA ARG A 96 11.33 2.81 9.44
C ARG A 96 9.85 2.76 9.84
N LEU A 97 9.17 1.65 9.57
CA LEU A 97 7.75 1.48 9.86
C LEU A 97 7.55 0.92 11.26
N HIS A 98 6.48 1.38 11.92
CA HIS A 98 6.04 0.76 13.16
C HIS A 98 5.67 -0.71 12.90
N CYS A 99 6.17 -1.62 13.73
CA CYS A 99 5.94 -3.04 13.59
C CYS A 99 5.52 -3.67 14.92
N ARG A 100 4.63 -4.65 14.82
CA ARG A 100 4.22 -5.49 15.94
C ARG A 100 4.97 -6.81 15.86
N VAL A 101 5.55 -7.23 16.96
CA VAL A 101 6.23 -8.52 17.05
C VAL A 101 5.25 -9.57 17.56
N VAL A 102 5.10 -10.66 16.83
CA VAL A 102 4.20 -11.77 17.14
C VAL A 102 5.03 -13.03 17.34
N ALA A 103 4.78 -13.75 18.43
CA ALA A 103 5.37 -15.07 18.61
C ALA A 103 4.70 -16.06 17.64
N ASN A 104 5.52 -16.76 16.86
CA ASN A 104 5.11 -17.86 16.00
C ASN A 104 5.90 -19.12 16.39
N GLY A 105 5.40 -19.81 17.41
CA GLY A 105 6.13 -20.93 18.03
C GLY A 105 7.43 -20.45 18.68
N PHE A 106 8.57 -20.93 18.17
CA PHE A 106 9.90 -20.55 18.66
C PHE A 106 10.45 -19.26 18.04
N ASP A 107 9.81 -18.74 16.98
CA ASP A 107 10.30 -17.58 16.25
C ASP A 107 9.46 -16.32 16.50
N ARG A 108 10.05 -15.15 16.29
CA ARG A 108 9.38 -13.85 16.43
C ARG A 108 9.19 -13.22 15.06
N MET A 109 7.94 -13.18 14.60
CA MET A 109 7.60 -12.59 13.31
C MET A 109 7.22 -11.11 13.47
N LYS A 110 7.84 -10.25 12.65
CA LYS A 110 7.45 -8.84 12.55
C LYS A 110 6.28 -8.69 11.59
N MET A 111 5.23 -8.03 12.07
CA MET A 111 4.02 -7.69 11.33
C MET A 111 3.95 -6.18 11.16
N TYR A 112 3.65 -5.73 9.94
CA TYR A 112 3.53 -4.33 9.58
C TYR A 112 2.11 -4.05 9.12
N ASN A 113 1.64 -2.81 9.28
CA ASN A 113 0.40 -2.39 8.63
C ASN A 113 0.59 -2.39 7.10
N ARG A 114 -0.32 -3.02 6.35
CA ARG A 114 -0.17 -3.17 4.89
C ARG A 114 -0.27 -1.83 4.16
N GLN A 115 -1.11 -0.90 4.61
CA GLN A 115 -1.19 0.45 4.02
C GLN A 115 0.13 1.20 4.19
N ALA A 116 0.73 1.16 5.38
CA ALA A 116 2.01 1.82 5.63
C ALA A 116 3.15 1.29 4.73
N VAL A 117 3.13 -0.01 4.40
CA VAL A 117 4.06 -0.59 3.43
C VAL A 117 3.79 -0.08 2.02
N ILE A 118 2.53 0.01 1.60
CA ILE A 118 2.16 0.57 0.29
C ILE A 118 2.62 2.04 0.19
N ASP A 119 2.38 2.84 1.22
CA ASP A 119 2.77 4.25 1.24
C ASP A 119 4.30 4.39 1.17
N LEU A 120 5.04 3.53 1.88
CA LEU A 120 6.50 3.47 1.79
C LEU A 120 6.98 3.12 0.38
N VAL A 121 6.36 2.13 -0.26
CA VAL A 121 6.72 1.73 -1.64
C VAL A 121 6.49 2.90 -2.60
N GLN A 122 5.37 3.60 -2.47
CA GLN A 122 5.08 4.79 -3.27
C GLN A 122 6.10 5.91 -3.02
N LEU A 123 6.53 6.12 -1.79
CA LEU A 123 7.60 7.07 -1.45
C LEU A 123 8.94 6.68 -2.09
N LEU A 124 9.30 5.39 -2.09
CA LEU A 124 10.54 4.91 -2.72
C LEU A 124 10.50 5.02 -4.24
N GLN A 125 9.33 4.86 -4.84
CA GLN A 125 9.13 5.00 -6.29
C GLN A 125 9.03 6.46 -6.74
N SER A 126 8.54 7.35 -5.87
CA SER A 126 8.43 8.79 -6.15
C SER A 126 9.69 9.57 -5.79
N SER A 127 10.55 9.03 -4.94
CA SER A 127 11.91 9.54 -4.78
C SER A 127 12.63 9.37 -6.11
N PRO A 128 13.14 10.45 -6.74
CA PRO A 128 14.01 10.29 -7.89
C PRO A 128 15.16 9.39 -7.43
N GLN A 129 15.31 8.22 -8.06
CA GLN A 129 16.57 7.50 -7.99
C GLN A 129 17.59 8.45 -8.61
N GLU A 130 18.32 9.19 -7.79
CA GLU A 130 19.47 9.92 -8.30
C GLU A 130 20.39 8.88 -8.96
N PRO A 131 20.78 9.08 -10.23
CA PRO A 131 21.60 8.12 -10.99
C PRO A 131 23.00 7.92 -10.40
N GLU A 132 23.33 8.55 -9.26
CA GLU A 132 24.64 8.48 -8.60
C GLU A 132 25.05 7.06 -8.17
N HIS A 133 24.11 6.12 -8.00
CA HIS A 133 24.44 4.74 -7.61
C HIS A 133 24.17 3.69 -8.69
N GLN A 134 23.73 4.08 -9.89
CA GLN A 134 23.57 3.12 -10.98
C GLN A 134 24.94 2.86 -11.62
N GLU A 135 25.40 1.61 -11.53
CA GLU A 135 26.61 1.15 -12.22
C GLU A 135 26.25 0.58 -13.59
N ILE A 136 27.03 0.92 -14.63
CA ILE A 136 26.90 0.36 -15.97
C ILE A 136 28.19 -0.34 -16.38
N ALA A 137 28.06 -1.54 -16.96
CA ALA A 137 29.21 -2.29 -17.46
C ALA A 137 29.84 -1.60 -18.67
N HIS A 138 31.16 -1.73 -18.83
CA HIS A 138 31.91 -1.14 -19.95
C HIS A 138 31.28 -1.39 -21.31
N ALA A 139 30.94 -2.65 -21.62
CA ALA A 139 30.34 -3.02 -22.91
C ALA A 139 28.97 -2.36 -23.11
N ALA A 140 28.12 -2.36 -22.07
CA ALA A 140 26.81 -1.72 -22.12
C ALA A 140 26.92 -0.19 -22.26
N ALA A 141 27.92 0.44 -21.66
CA ALA A 141 28.18 1.87 -21.78
C ALA A 141 28.60 2.25 -23.21
N VAL A 142 29.51 1.48 -23.82
CA VAL A 142 29.92 1.66 -25.22
C VAL A 142 28.73 1.52 -26.16
N GLU A 143 27.91 0.48 -25.97
CA GLU A 143 26.76 0.22 -26.83
C GLU A 143 25.67 1.28 -26.68
N LYS A 144 25.28 1.60 -25.44
CA LYS A 144 24.16 2.49 -25.13
C LYS A 144 24.45 3.96 -25.46
N PHE A 145 25.67 4.41 -25.22
CA PHE A 145 26.08 5.81 -25.40
C PHE A 145 26.98 6.03 -26.62
N LYS A 146 27.28 5.00 -27.41
CA LYS A 146 28.17 5.05 -28.58
C LYS A 146 29.54 5.69 -28.28
N LEU A 147 30.01 5.54 -27.05
CA LEU A 147 31.27 6.12 -26.59
C LEU A 147 32.46 5.31 -27.12
N LYS A 148 33.54 6.01 -27.50
CA LYS A 148 34.82 5.34 -27.79
C LYS A 148 35.35 4.67 -26.50
N PRO A 149 35.80 3.41 -26.53
CA PRO A 149 36.29 2.71 -25.34
C PRO A 149 37.39 3.46 -24.57
N ALA A 150 38.25 4.20 -25.29
CA ALA A 150 39.33 5.01 -24.72
C ALA A 150 38.82 6.17 -23.83
N LEU A 151 37.62 6.70 -24.10
CA LEU A 151 37.02 7.76 -23.29
C LEU A 151 36.47 7.22 -21.98
N LEU A 152 36.02 5.97 -21.95
CA LEU A 152 35.56 5.33 -20.72
C LEU A 152 36.74 4.99 -19.79
N THR A 153 37.93 4.72 -20.33
CA THR A 153 39.09 4.39 -19.48
C THR A 153 39.60 5.55 -18.62
N SER A 154 39.25 6.79 -18.95
CA SER A 154 39.57 7.96 -18.10
C SER A 154 38.61 8.15 -16.93
N LEU A 155 37.48 7.42 -16.89
CA LEU A 155 36.55 7.47 -15.78
C LEU A 155 36.98 6.54 -14.63
N PRO A 156 36.72 6.93 -13.37
CA PRO A 156 36.87 6.03 -12.23
C PRO A 156 35.94 4.82 -12.42
N HIS A 157 36.47 3.63 -12.17
CA HIS A 157 35.75 2.38 -12.39
C HIS A 157 36.05 1.34 -11.31
N ARG A 158 35.07 0.47 -11.07
CA ARG A 158 35.17 -0.67 -10.17
C ARG A 158 35.36 -1.95 -10.98
N LEU A 159 36.26 -2.82 -10.54
CA LEU A 159 36.44 -4.14 -11.12
C LEU A 159 35.59 -5.16 -10.35
N VAL A 160 34.81 -5.96 -11.08
CA VAL A 160 33.98 -7.04 -10.52
C VAL A 160 34.32 -8.35 -11.21
N ALA A 161 34.55 -9.40 -10.42
CA ALA A 161 34.84 -10.73 -10.95
C ALA A 161 33.63 -11.29 -11.71
N ALA A 162 33.82 -11.70 -12.97
CA ALA A 162 32.73 -12.14 -13.82
C ALA A 162 32.54 -13.67 -13.88
N GLY A 163 33.16 -14.42 -12.96
CA GLY A 163 33.07 -15.88 -12.89
C GLY A 163 33.78 -16.64 -14.02
N ASN A 164 34.25 -15.94 -15.06
CA ASN A 164 34.93 -16.49 -16.24
C ASN A 164 36.45 -16.20 -16.26
N GLY A 165 37.05 -15.97 -15.08
CA GLY A 165 38.46 -15.61 -14.94
C GLY A 165 38.83 -14.19 -15.39
N HIS A 166 37.86 -13.38 -15.86
CA HIS A 166 38.09 -11.99 -16.28
C HIS A 166 37.33 -11.01 -15.38
N ASN A 167 37.92 -9.85 -15.14
CA ASN A 167 37.26 -8.77 -14.41
C ASN A 167 36.44 -7.89 -15.38
N ARG A 168 35.19 -7.60 -15.02
CA ARG A 168 34.36 -6.61 -15.70
C ARG A 168 34.57 -5.24 -15.07
N LYS A 169 34.70 -4.20 -15.91
CA LYS A 169 34.74 -2.80 -15.48
C LYS A 169 33.32 -2.26 -15.38
N LEU A 170 32.97 -1.73 -14.22
CA LEU A 170 31.72 -1.02 -13.94
C LEU A 170 32.02 0.47 -13.74
N TYR A 171 31.21 1.31 -14.36
CA TYR A 171 31.31 2.77 -14.30
C TYR A 171 30.07 3.35 -13.64
N ASN A 172 30.24 4.48 -12.96
CA ASN A 172 29.11 5.27 -12.52
C ASN A 172 28.32 5.78 -13.75
N LEU A 173 27.03 5.48 -13.82
CA LEU A 173 26.17 5.85 -14.94
C LEU A 173 26.13 7.36 -15.14
N ARG A 174 26.12 8.16 -14.06
CA ARG A 174 26.10 9.62 -14.15
C ARG A 174 27.36 10.15 -14.81
N ALA A 175 28.53 9.67 -14.39
CA ALA A 175 29.80 10.05 -15.01
C ALA A 175 29.88 9.66 -16.50
N VAL A 176 29.29 8.52 -16.87
CA VAL A 176 29.18 8.10 -18.28
C VAL A 176 28.23 9.01 -19.07
N MET A 177 27.10 9.41 -18.47
CA MET A 177 26.15 10.34 -19.10
C MET A 177 26.77 11.73 -19.30
N ASP A 178 27.47 12.25 -18.29
CA ASP A 178 28.14 13.55 -18.36
C ASP A 178 29.25 13.53 -19.42
N LEU A 179 30.03 12.44 -19.51
CA LEU A 179 31.02 12.23 -20.55
C LEU A 179 30.41 12.11 -21.95
N ALA A 180 29.27 11.42 -22.09
CA ALA A 180 28.53 11.32 -23.35
C ALA A 180 28.00 12.68 -23.80
N ALA A 181 27.43 13.46 -22.88
CA ALA A 181 27.00 14.82 -23.15
C ALA A 181 28.15 15.73 -23.60
N ALA A 182 29.30 15.67 -22.90
CA ALA A 182 30.49 16.43 -23.25
C ALA A 182 31.10 16.01 -24.60
N SER A 183 30.94 14.75 -24.99
CA SER A 183 31.43 14.20 -26.27
C SER A 183 30.45 14.37 -27.43
N GLY A 184 29.27 14.96 -27.20
CA GLY A 184 28.21 15.11 -28.21
C GLY A 184 27.51 13.79 -28.59
N CYS A 185 27.64 12.75 -27.75
CA CYS A 185 27.01 11.46 -27.98
C CYS A 185 25.62 11.42 -27.33
N VAL A 186 24.57 11.25 -28.13
CA VAL A 186 23.18 11.18 -27.65
C VAL A 186 22.86 9.74 -27.23
N PRO A 187 22.30 9.51 -26.01
CA PRO A 187 21.88 8.18 -25.60
C PRO A 187 20.78 7.66 -26.53
N VAL A 188 20.93 6.42 -27.01
CA VAL A 188 19.86 5.76 -27.75
C VAL A 188 18.77 5.41 -26.73
N VAL A 189 17.66 6.14 -26.77
CA VAL A 189 16.43 5.77 -26.04
C VAL A 189 15.90 4.51 -26.72
N LEU A 190 16.20 3.35 -26.14
CA LEU A 190 15.54 2.10 -26.49
C LEU A 190 14.09 2.20 -25.99
N SER A 191 13.17 2.47 -26.92
CA SER A 191 11.74 2.29 -26.66
C SER A 191 11.49 0.88 -26.14
N PRO A 192 10.73 0.69 -25.05
CA PRO A 192 10.40 -0.63 -24.56
C PRO A 192 9.54 -1.36 -25.60
N LYS A 193 9.92 -2.61 -25.90
CA LYS A 193 9.08 -3.60 -26.59
C LYS A 193 8.30 -4.41 -25.55
#